data_AF-A0A7C0YVK4-F1
#
_entry.id   AF-A0A7C0YVK4-F1
#
_cell.length_a   1.000
_cell.length_b   1.000
_cell.length_c   1.000
_cell.angle_alpha   90.00
_cell.angle_beta   90.00
_cell.angle_gamma   90.00
#
_symmetry.space_group_name_H-M   'P 1'
#
loop_
_entity.id
_entity.type
_entity.pdbx_description
1 polymer ?
#
loop_
_entity_poly.entity_id
_entity_poly.type
_entity_poly.pdbx_seq_one_letter_code
_entity_poly.pdbx_strand_id
1 'polypeptide(L)' 'YMAHDERNECRVGDKVLICESRPLSRHKRWRVSKIVERAKV' A
#
# COMPACT_ATOMS: atom_id res chain seq x y z
N TYR A 1 9.20 -0.18 -3.59
CA TYR A 1 8.11 0.64 -4.17
C TYR A 1 7.49 1.48 -3.07
N MET A 2 7.18 2.76 -3.33
CA MET A 2 6.48 3.61 -2.34
C MET A 2 5.00 3.66 -2.68
N ALA A 3 4.19 3.00 -1.86
CA ALA A 3 2.75 3.01 -1.96
C ALA A 3 2.14 4.10 -1.07
N HIS A 4 1.04 4.67 -1.51
CA HIS A 4 0.19 5.52 -0.70
C HIS A 4 -0.93 4.69 -0.09
N ASP A 5 -1.01 4.75 1.23
CA ASP A 5 -2.14 4.30 2.03
C ASP A 5 -2.81 5.55 2.59
N GLU A 6 -4.11 5.74 2.30
CA GLU A 6 -4.87 6.91 2.74
C GLU A 6 -5.35 6.78 4.19
N ARG A 7 -5.56 5.56 4.69
CA ARG A 7 -6.12 5.29 6.02
C ARG A 7 -5.10 4.71 6.99
N ASN A 8 -3.88 4.44 6.51
CA ASN A 8 -2.78 3.87 7.30
C ASN A 8 -3.20 2.54 7.95
N GLU A 9 -4.00 1.76 7.23
CA GLU A 9 -4.55 0.47 7.68
C GLU A 9 -3.51 -0.65 7.62
N CYS A 10 -2.47 -0.49 6.78
CA CYS A 10 -1.44 -1.51 6.58
C CYS A 10 -0.45 -1.54 7.75
N ARG A 11 -0.13 -2.74 8.23
CA ARG A 11 0.90 -2.98 9.22
C ARG A 11 2.11 -3.67 8.61
N VAL A 12 3.24 -3.57 9.32
CA VAL A 12 4.46 -4.28 8.93
C VAL A 12 4.21 -5.79 8.98
N GLY A 13 4.45 -6.47 7.87
CA GLY A 13 4.20 -7.90 7.71
C GLY A 13 2.93 -8.26 6.94
N ASP A 14 2.05 -7.30 6.67
CA ASP A 14 0.86 -7.54 5.85
C ASP A 14 1.24 -7.71 4.37
N LYS A 15 0.59 -8.66 3.68
CA LYS A 15 0.66 -8.75 2.22
C LYS A 15 -0.44 -7.88 1.62
N VAL A 16 -0.02 -6.89 0.85
CA VAL A 16 -0.92 -5.92 0.22
C VAL A 16 -0.76 -5.93 -1.30
N LEU A 17 -1.88 -5.79 -2.00
CA LEU A 17 -1.92 -5.52 -3.43
C LEU A 17 -1.85 -4.02 -3.65
N ILE A 18 -0.92 -3.61 -4.49
CA ILE A 18 -0.75 -2.23 -4.93
C ILE A 18 -1.14 -2.11 -6.40
N CYS A 19 -1.79 -1.00 -6.75
CA CYS A 19 -2.10 -0.64 -8.13
C CYS A 19 -1.34 0.62 -8.53
N GLU A 20 -0.99 0.73 -9.80
CA GLU A 20 -0.45 1.97 -10.35
C GLU A 20 -1.47 3.09 -10.22
N SER A 21 -0.99 4.28 -9.84
CA SER A 21 -1.81 5.48 -9.73
C SER A 21 -1.11 6.64 -10.42
N ARG A 22 -1.84 7.76 -10.57
CA ARG A 22 -1.18 9.04 -10.90
C ARG A 22 -0.02 9.31 -9.90
N PRO A 23 1.02 10.04 -10.31
CA PRO A 23 2.10 10.42 -9.39
C PRO A 23 1.52 11.19 -8.20
N LEU A 24 1.72 10.66 -6.99
CA LEU A 24 1.28 11.27 -5.73
C LEU A 24 2.39 12.06 -5.06
N SER A 25 3.65 11.75 -5.38
CA SER A 25 4.84 12.46 -4.93
C SER A 25 5.99 12.20 -5.90
N ARG A 26 7.18 12.75 -5.61
CA ARG A 26 8.41 12.54 -6.40
C ARG A 26 8.73 11.06 -6.63
N HIS A 27 8.39 10.21 -5.67
CA HIS A 27 8.65 8.77 -5.71
C HIS A 27 7.41 7.87 -5.50
N LYS A 28 6.24 8.43 -5.11
CA LYS A 28 5.01 7.65 -4.88
C LYS A 28 4.17 7.59 -6.14
N ARG A 29 4.12 6.41 -6.77
CA ARG A 29 3.34 6.12 -8.00
C ARG A 29 2.36 4.96 -7.83
N TRP A 30 2.26 4.44 -6.61
CA TRP A 30 1.49 3.25 -6.29
C TRP A 30 0.49 3.60 -5.19
N ARG A 31 -0.70 3.03 -5.24
CA ARG A 31 -1.71 3.10 -4.17
C ARG A 31 -2.01 1.70 -3.67
N VAL A 32 -2.21 1.56 -2.36
CA VAL A 32 -2.71 0.30 -1.78
C VAL A 32 -4.16 0.09 -2.23
N SER A 33 -4.41 -1.02 -2.94
CA SER A 33 -5.75 -1.38 -3.42
C SER A 33 -6.47 -2.31 -2.44
N LYS A 34 -5.78 -3.34 -1.95
CA LYS A 34 -6.38 -4.33 -1.03
C LYS A 34 -5.33 -5.00 -0.16
N ILE A 35 -5.69 -5.29 1.10
CA ILE A 35 -4.89 -6.16 1.98
C ILE A 35 -5.30 -7.61 1.70
N VAL A 36 -4.35 -8.42 1.23
CA VAL A 36 -4.57 -9.83 0.87
C VAL A 36 -4.45 -10.72 2.11
N GLU A 37 -3.40 -10.48 2.90
CA GLU A 37 -3.10 -11.28 4.09
C GLU A 37 -2.68 -10.32 5.19
N ARG A 38 -3.36 -10.39 6.34
CA ARG A 38 -2.90 -9.70 7.54
C ARG A 38 -1.93 -10.60 8.29
N ALA A 39 -0.83 -10.03 8.76
CA ALA A 39 0.10 -10.75 9.61
C ALA A 39 -0.66 -11.31 10.82
N LYS A 40 -0.65 -12.63 10.99
CA LYS A 40 -1.08 -13.26 12.24
C LYS A 40 -0.03 -12.95 13.28
N VAL A 41 -0.43 -12.21 14.30
CA VAL A 41 0.31 -12.06 15.56
C VAL A 41 0.26 -13.37 16.32
#